data_AF-A0AAI9ZFF2-F1
#
_entry.id   AF-A0AAI9ZFF2-F1
#
_cell.length_a   1.000
_cell.length_b   1.000
_cell.length_c   1.000
_cell.angle_alpha   90.00
_cell.angle_beta   90.00
_cell.angle_gamma   90.00
#
_symmetry.space_group_name_H-M   'P 1'
#
loop_
_entity.id
_entity.type
_entity.pdbx_description
1 polymer ?
#
loop_
_entity_poly.entity_id
_entity_poly.type
_entity_poly.pdbx_seq_one_letter_code
_entity_poly.pdbx_strand_id
1 'polypeptide(L)'
;LLSPPPTPITFKTAEHYMMHAKALLFTDPSVALSVLKADHPRKVKALGRKVHNFNEAVWNENRERIVREGNLLKFRSAPGLRRQLLATGGRELVEASPRDRIWGIGFAPEKAAGVDRDRWGLNLLGKILMEVRGVLRDEEEVEEEMKR
;
A
#
# COMPACT_ATOMS: atom_id res chain seq x y z
N LEU A 1 -28.45 -25.22 1.80
CA LEU A 1 -27.84 -24.66 0.56
C LEU A 1 -26.66 -23.80 1.01
N LEU A 2 -25.43 -24.29 0.85
CA LEU A 2 -24.24 -23.48 1.11
C LEU A 2 -24.18 -22.42 -0.01
N SER A 3 -24.21 -21.14 0.35
CA SER A 3 -23.99 -20.07 -0.62
C SER A 3 -22.64 -20.30 -1.32
N PRO A 4 -22.54 -20.06 -2.65
CA PRO A 4 -21.27 -20.18 -3.34
C PRO A 4 -20.23 -19.28 -2.66
N PRO A 5 -18.95 -19.68 -2.64
CA PRO A 5 -17.91 -18.84 -2.08
C PRO A 5 -17.95 -17.48 -2.78
N PRO A 6 -17.76 -16.37 -2.04
CA PRO A 6 -17.80 -15.04 -2.62
C PRO A 6 -16.76 -14.94 -3.75
N THR A 7 -17.17 -14.39 -4.88
CA THR A 7 -16.28 -14.17 -6.02
C THR A 7 -15.13 -13.25 -5.60
N PRO A 8 -13.86 -13.61 -5.87
CA PRO A 8 -12.74 -12.75 -5.54
C PRO A 8 -12.81 -11.43 -6.29
N ILE A 9 -12.59 -10.32 -5.58
CA ILE A 9 -12.57 -8.97 -6.16
C ILE A 9 -11.17 -8.71 -6.70
N THR A 10 -11.07 -8.36 -7.99
CA THR A 10 -9.82 -7.96 -8.62
C THR A 10 -9.67 -6.45 -8.61
N PHE A 11 -8.54 -5.96 -8.08
CA PHE A 11 -8.20 -4.54 -8.07
C PHE A 11 -7.13 -4.25 -9.13
N LYS A 12 -7.36 -3.22 -9.96
CA LYS A 12 -6.43 -2.85 -11.04
C LYS A 12 -5.06 -2.40 -10.51
N THR A 13 -5.05 -1.75 -9.34
CA THR A 13 -3.83 -1.31 -8.67
C THR A 13 -4.00 -1.38 -7.16
N ALA A 14 -2.89 -1.34 -6.41
CA ALA A 14 -2.92 -1.25 -4.96
C ALA A 14 -3.69 -0.01 -4.45
N GLU A 15 -3.66 1.10 -5.18
CA GLU A 15 -4.46 2.30 -4.86
C GLU A 15 -5.97 2.03 -4.90
N HIS A 16 -6.45 1.18 -5.84
CA HIS A 16 -7.86 0.77 -5.88
C HIS A 16 -8.22 -0.01 -4.62
N TYR A 17 -7.37 -0.95 -4.21
CA TYR A 17 -7.56 -1.68 -2.96
C TYR A 17 -7.60 -0.72 -1.76
N MET A 18 -6.61 0.17 -1.64
CA MET A 18 -6.47 1.08 -0.50
C MET A 18 -7.67 2.01 -0.35
N MET A 19 -8.12 2.65 -1.44
CA MET A 19 -9.26 3.57 -1.38
C MET A 19 -10.59 2.86 -1.24
N HIS A 20 -10.72 1.64 -1.77
CA HIS A 20 -11.89 0.80 -1.52
C HIS A 20 -11.97 0.40 -0.04
N ALA A 21 -10.87 -0.09 0.54
CA ALA A 21 -10.79 -0.44 1.96
C ALA A 21 -11.03 0.78 2.85
N LYS A 22 -10.50 1.96 2.48
CA LYS A 22 -10.81 3.22 3.16
C LYS A 22 -12.30 3.54 3.13
N ALA A 23 -12.96 3.42 1.99
CA ALA A 23 -14.40 3.68 1.88
C ALA A 23 -15.21 2.70 2.75
N LEU A 24 -14.83 1.42 2.79
CA LEU A 24 -15.46 0.43 3.67
C LEU A 24 -15.24 0.73 5.16
N LEU A 25 -14.04 1.20 5.55
CA LEU A 25 -13.74 1.59 6.93
C LEU A 25 -14.69 2.68 7.46
N PHE A 26 -15.15 3.56 6.57
CA PHE A 26 -16.08 4.65 6.92
C PHE A 26 -17.53 4.39 6.47
N THR A 27 -17.87 3.12 6.20
CA THR A 27 -19.22 2.67 5.84
C THR A 27 -19.78 3.43 4.61
N ASP A 28 -18.94 3.64 3.60
CA ASP A 28 -19.29 4.34 2.36
C ASP A 28 -19.25 3.38 1.15
N PRO A 29 -20.28 2.52 0.98
CA PRO A 29 -20.33 1.56 -0.12
C PRO A 29 -20.43 2.24 -1.49
N SER A 30 -20.95 3.46 -1.56
CA SER A 30 -21.06 4.23 -2.80
C SER A 30 -19.69 4.60 -3.35
N VAL A 31 -18.81 5.13 -2.50
CA VAL A 31 -17.42 5.41 -2.90
C VAL A 31 -16.65 4.13 -3.13
N ALA A 32 -16.84 3.08 -2.32
CA ALA A 32 -16.20 1.79 -2.53
C ALA A 32 -16.49 1.23 -3.95
N LEU A 33 -17.76 1.16 -4.34
CA LEU A 33 -18.17 0.72 -5.67
C LEU A 33 -17.64 1.63 -6.78
N SER A 34 -17.60 2.94 -6.55
CA SER A 34 -17.04 3.91 -7.52
C SER A 34 -15.54 3.72 -7.72
N VAL A 35 -14.81 3.38 -6.66
CA VAL A 35 -13.37 3.06 -6.72
C VAL A 35 -13.15 1.81 -7.56
N LEU A 36 -13.94 0.74 -7.38
CA LEU A 36 -13.81 -0.49 -8.19
C LEU A 36 -14.02 -0.23 -9.69
N LYS A 37 -14.97 0.65 -10.03
CA LYS A 37 -15.29 1.00 -11.42
C LYS A 37 -14.30 1.96 -12.05
N ALA A 38 -13.45 2.63 -11.27
CA ALA A 38 -12.49 3.57 -11.81
C ALA A 38 -11.46 2.85 -12.72
N ASP A 39 -10.96 3.59 -13.70
CA ASP A 39 -10.02 3.15 -14.72
C ASP A 39 -8.60 3.66 -14.48
N HIS A 40 -8.45 4.72 -13.69
CA HIS A 40 -7.17 5.39 -13.49
C HIS A 40 -6.88 5.70 -12.00
N PRO A 41 -5.64 5.47 -11.51
CA PRO A 41 -5.26 5.75 -10.12
C PRO A 41 -5.54 7.20 -9.66
N ARG A 42 -5.38 8.19 -10.55
CA ARG A 42 -5.72 9.60 -10.23
C ARG A 42 -7.19 9.77 -9.84
N LYS A 43 -8.12 9.09 -10.55
CA LYS A 43 -9.55 9.11 -10.27
C LYS A 43 -9.87 8.43 -8.95
N VAL A 44 -9.23 7.28 -8.70
CA VAL A 44 -9.32 6.55 -7.42
C VAL A 44 -8.90 7.43 -6.25
N LYS A 45 -7.74 8.09 -6.34
CA LYS A 45 -7.25 9.00 -5.30
C LYS A 45 -8.20 10.18 -5.09
N ALA A 46 -8.84 10.68 -6.14
CA ALA A 46 -9.85 11.73 -6.02
C ALA A 46 -11.12 11.23 -5.33
N LEU A 47 -11.58 10.00 -5.61
CA LEU A 47 -12.71 9.36 -4.93
C LEU A 47 -12.39 9.11 -3.45
N GLY A 48 -11.18 8.68 -3.13
CA GLY A 48 -10.73 8.47 -1.75
C GLY A 48 -10.72 9.74 -0.88
N ARG A 49 -10.68 10.93 -1.49
CA ARG A 49 -10.87 12.22 -0.80
C ARG A 49 -12.34 12.58 -0.56
N LYS A 50 -13.27 11.88 -1.22
CA LYS A 50 -14.72 12.08 -1.12
C LYS A 50 -15.40 11.04 -0.23
N VAL A 51 -14.65 10.18 0.45
CA VAL A 51 -15.19 9.21 1.41
C VAL A 51 -15.95 9.96 2.51
N HIS A 52 -17.22 9.65 2.66
CA HIS A 52 -18.09 10.23 3.68
C HIS A 52 -17.68 9.74 5.08
N ASN A 53 -18.04 10.51 6.12
CA ASN A 53 -17.75 10.19 7.53
C ASN A 53 -16.26 9.96 7.84
N PHE A 54 -15.36 10.52 7.03
CA PHE A 54 -13.93 10.40 7.25
C PHE A 54 -13.54 10.97 8.61
N ASN A 55 -12.89 10.14 9.41
CA ASN A 55 -12.28 10.53 10.68
C ASN A 55 -10.77 10.27 10.62
N GLU A 56 -9.98 11.31 10.88
CA GLU A 56 -8.53 11.24 10.75
C GLU A 56 -7.88 10.30 11.79
N ALA A 57 -8.37 10.28 13.03
CA ALA A 57 -7.83 9.40 14.07
C ALA A 57 -8.05 7.92 13.70
N VAL A 58 -9.27 7.57 13.34
CA VAL A 58 -9.62 6.21 12.85
C VAL A 58 -8.80 5.85 11.61
N TRP A 59 -8.60 6.79 10.69
CA TRP A 59 -7.75 6.55 9.53
C TRP A 59 -6.29 6.30 9.94
N ASN A 60 -5.73 7.11 10.84
CA ASN A 60 -4.35 6.98 11.29
C ASN A 60 -4.09 5.64 11.99
N GLU A 61 -5.06 5.13 12.75
CA GLU A 61 -5.01 3.81 13.39
C GLU A 61 -5.01 2.65 12.37
N ASN A 62 -5.63 2.83 11.20
CA ASN A 62 -5.89 1.74 10.26
C ASN A 62 -5.08 1.80 8.96
N ARG A 63 -4.58 2.98 8.58
CA ARG A 63 -3.99 3.25 7.26
C ARG A 63 -2.80 2.35 6.95
N GLU A 64 -1.94 2.11 7.93
CA GLU A 64 -0.72 1.32 7.73
C GLU A 64 -1.07 -0.13 7.44
N ARG A 65 -1.99 -0.74 8.21
CA ARG A 65 -2.50 -2.09 7.95
C ARG A 65 -3.11 -2.22 6.56
N ILE A 66 -3.96 -1.26 6.17
CA ILE A 66 -4.62 -1.27 4.85
C ILE A 66 -3.60 -1.15 3.71
N VAL A 67 -2.65 -0.22 3.84
CA VAL A 67 -1.62 0.01 2.81
C VAL A 67 -0.63 -1.16 2.73
N ARG A 68 -0.30 -1.78 3.86
CA ARG A 68 0.53 -3.00 3.93
C ARG A 68 -0.14 -4.16 3.21
N GLU A 69 -1.41 -4.44 3.52
CA GLU A 69 -2.16 -5.53 2.88
C GLU A 69 -2.26 -5.33 1.36
N GLY A 70 -2.58 -4.11 0.92
CA GLY A 70 -2.65 -3.79 -0.50
C GLY A 70 -1.32 -3.95 -1.24
N ASN A 71 -0.20 -3.62 -0.60
CA ASN A 71 1.12 -3.85 -1.17
C ASN A 71 1.47 -5.34 -1.18
N LEU A 72 1.21 -6.08 -0.09
CA LEU A 72 1.47 -7.51 -0.01
C LEU A 72 0.73 -8.27 -1.12
N LEU A 73 -0.57 -7.99 -1.30
CA LEU A 73 -1.37 -8.54 -2.40
C LEU A 73 -0.76 -8.21 -3.77
N LYS A 74 -0.39 -6.94 -4.01
CA LYS A 74 0.25 -6.50 -5.25
C LYS A 74 1.51 -7.30 -5.55
N PHE A 75 2.41 -7.44 -4.57
CA PHE A 75 3.69 -8.10 -4.80
C PHE A 75 3.54 -9.62 -4.89
N ARG A 76 2.64 -10.25 -4.12
CA ARG A 76 2.31 -11.68 -4.28
C ARG A 76 1.75 -12.00 -5.66
N SER A 77 0.85 -11.17 -6.18
CA SER A 77 0.20 -11.40 -7.47
C SER A 77 1.03 -10.98 -8.69
N ALA A 78 2.16 -10.28 -8.52
CA ALA A 78 2.98 -9.78 -9.61
C ALA A 78 4.45 -10.22 -9.47
N PRO A 79 4.84 -11.39 -9.98
CA PRO A 79 6.17 -11.97 -9.78
C PRO A 79 7.32 -11.05 -10.20
N GLY A 80 7.16 -10.27 -11.28
CA GLY A 80 8.15 -9.28 -11.71
C GLY A 80 8.39 -8.19 -10.66
N LEU A 81 7.32 -7.70 -10.03
CA LEU A 81 7.43 -6.70 -8.97
C LEU A 81 7.95 -7.32 -7.67
N ARG A 82 7.55 -8.56 -7.33
CA ARG A 82 8.11 -9.33 -6.19
C ARG A 82 9.63 -9.38 -6.29
N ARG A 83 10.16 -9.82 -7.44
CA ARG A 83 11.60 -9.86 -7.69
C ARG A 83 12.27 -8.50 -7.55
N GLN A 84 11.67 -7.45 -8.10
CA GLN A 84 12.22 -6.08 -7.97
C GLN A 84 12.29 -5.63 -6.51
N LEU A 85 11.25 -5.90 -5.71
CA LEU A 85 11.24 -5.55 -4.29
C LEU A 85 12.28 -6.36 -3.51
N LEU A 86 12.36 -7.67 -3.73
CA LEU A 86 13.35 -8.53 -3.07
C LEU A 86 14.79 -8.13 -3.44
N ALA A 87 15.04 -7.76 -4.69
CA ALA A 87 16.35 -7.29 -5.17
C ALA A 87 16.83 -5.97 -4.52
N THR A 88 15.95 -5.26 -3.79
CA THR A 88 16.40 -4.14 -2.95
C THR A 88 17.26 -4.61 -1.78
N GLY A 89 17.24 -5.90 -1.43
CA GLY A 89 18.13 -6.53 -0.46
C GLY A 89 17.90 -6.03 0.95
N GLY A 90 18.96 -5.53 1.60
CA GLY A 90 18.89 -4.86 2.91
C GLY A 90 18.78 -3.34 2.83
N ARG A 91 18.70 -2.75 1.63
CA ARG A 91 18.67 -1.29 1.47
C ARG A 91 17.41 -0.70 2.08
N GLU A 92 17.56 0.49 2.65
CA GLU A 92 16.42 1.28 3.09
C GLU A 92 15.66 1.84 1.88
N LEU A 93 14.32 1.77 1.94
CA LEU A 93 13.45 2.36 0.93
C LEU A 93 12.85 3.67 1.44
N VAL A 94 12.96 4.71 0.63
CA VAL A 94 12.57 6.07 0.98
C VAL A 94 11.70 6.67 -0.11
N GLU A 95 10.48 7.06 0.24
CA GLU A 95 9.58 7.79 -0.65
C GLU A 95 9.94 9.28 -0.62
N ALA A 96 10.80 9.70 -1.54
CA ALA A 96 11.33 11.06 -1.68
C ALA A 96 10.33 12.00 -2.37
N SER A 97 9.18 12.22 -1.71
CA SER A 97 8.14 13.15 -2.15
C SER A 97 8.23 14.47 -1.37
N PRO A 98 8.49 15.62 -2.03
CA PRO A 98 8.64 16.92 -1.36
C PRO A 98 7.35 17.46 -0.74
N ARG A 99 6.20 16.87 -1.08
CA ARG A 99 4.87 17.31 -0.63
C ARG A 99 4.18 16.32 0.31
N ASP A 100 4.84 15.21 0.61
CA ASP A 100 4.27 14.16 1.44
C ASP A 100 5.19 13.87 2.63
N ARG A 101 4.77 14.31 3.81
CA ARG A 101 5.47 14.06 5.08
C ARG A 101 4.90 12.87 5.86
N ILE A 102 3.87 12.20 5.34
CA ILE A 102 3.26 11.04 5.98
C ILE A 102 3.76 9.78 5.29
N TRP A 103 3.45 9.60 4.02
CA TRP A 103 3.91 8.43 3.26
C TRP A 103 5.36 8.58 2.81
N GLY A 104 5.80 9.82 2.61
CA GLY A 104 7.17 10.18 2.22
C GLY A 104 7.95 10.95 3.29
N ILE A 105 9.16 11.35 2.89
CA ILE A 105 10.08 12.11 3.75
C ILE A 105 9.92 13.63 3.66
N GLY A 106 9.07 14.15 2.77
CA GLY A 106 8.90 15.59 2.61
C GLY A 106 10.03 16.31 1.90
N PHE A 107 10.93 15.58 1.24
CA PHE A 107 12.03 16.15 0.44
C PHE A 107 12.12 15.47 -0.92
N ALA A 108 12.55 16.23 -1.92
CA ALA A 108 12.88 15.68 -3.24
C ALA A 108 14.18 14.85 -3.16
N PRO A 109 14.38 13.87 -4.05
CA PRO A 109 15.53 12.97 -4.01
C PRO A 109 16.88 13.70 -3.94
N GLU A 110 17.01 14.81 -4.66
CA GLU A 110 18.25 15.58 -4.79
C GLU A 110 18.64 16.26 -3.47
N LYS A 111 17.66 16.53 -2.60
CA LYS A 111 17.90 17.18 -1.30
C LYS A 111 17.94 16.19 -0.15
N ALA A 112 17.28 15.04 -0.28
CA ALA A 112 17.08 14.08 0.80
C ALA A 112 18.38 13.66 1.49
N ALA A 113 19.46 13.42 0.73
CA ALA A 113 20.74 12.97 1.27
C ALA A 113 21.46 14.01 2.15
N GLY A 114 21.19 15.30 1.95
CA GLY A 114 21.80 16.40 2.71
C GLY A 114 20.94 16.94 3.84
N VAL A 115 19.82 16.27 4.15
CA VAL A 115 18.90 16.69 5.21
C VAL A 115 18.91 15.67 6.33
N ASP A 116 19.11 16.16 7.55
CA ASP A 116 19.06 15.35 8.75
C ASP A 116 17.75 14.55 8.86
N ARG A 117 17.86 13.31 9.31
CA ARG A 117 16.76 12.34 9.27
C ARG A 117 15.64 12.65 10.25
N ASP A 118 15.93 13.39 11.32
CA ASP A 118 14.95 13.94 12.25
C ASP A 118 14.01 14.97 11.59
N ARG A 119 14.47 15.63 10.51
CA ARG A 119 13.67 16.57 9.73
C ARG A 119 12.78 15.90 8.71
N TRP A 120 12.94 14.60 8.47
CA TRP A 120 12.13 13.86 7.50
C TRP A 120 10.68 13.72 7.97
N GLY A 121 9.79 13.49 7.01
CA GLY A 121 8.47 12.93 7.26
C GLY A 121 8.53 11.48 7.74
N LEU A 122 7.37 10.87 7.93
CA LEU A 122 7.26 9.55 8.55
C LEU A 122 7.77 8.41 7.65
N ASN A 123 7.86 8.61 6.33
CA ASN A 123 8.24 7.60 5.34
C ASN A 123 7.47 6.28 5.48
N LEU A 124 6.16 6.35 5.77
CA LEU A 124 5.37 5.15 6.05
C LEU A 124 5.35 4.17 4.87
N LEU A 125 5.34 4.66 3.63
CA LEU A 125 5.36 3.78 2.46
C LEU A 125 6.66 2.99 2.38
N GLY A 126 7.80 3.66 2.56
CA GLY A 126 9.11 3.01 2.58
C GLY A 126 9.20 1.92 3.65
N LYS A 127 8.76 2.23 4.87
CA LYS A 127 8.69 1.29 5.99
C LYS A 127 7.83 0.06 5.66
N ILE A 128 6.62 0.28 5.14
CA ILE A 128 5.70 -0.80 4.75
C ILE A 128 6.30 -1.67 3.63
N LEU A 129 6.96 -1.08 2.64
CA LEU A 129 7.59 -1.86 1.56
C LEU A 129 8.73 -2.74 2.08
N MET A 130 9.48 -2.26 3.07
CA MET A 130 10.52 -3.06 3.73
C MET A 130 9.94 -4.19 4.59
N GLU A 131 8.81 -3.97 5.27
CA GLU A 131 8.08 -5.02 5.99
C GLU A 131 7.53 -6.09 5.02
N VAL A 132 6.86 -5.66 3.95
CA VAL A 132 6.35 -6.55 2.90
C VAL A 132 7.49 -7.36 2.25
N ARG A 133 8.65 -6.74 2.03
CA ARG A 133 9.85 -7.44 1.54
C ARG A 133 10.30 -8.54 2.49
N GLY A 134 10.24 -8.32 3.81
CA GLY A 134 10.55 -9.33 4.82
C GLY A 134 9.62 -10.54 4.70
N VAL A 135 8.30 -10.30 4.74
CA VAL A 135 7.29 -11.36 4.60
C VAL A 135 7.50 -12.19 3.32
N LEU A 136 7.74 -11.52 2.19
CA LEU A 136 7.92 -12.21 0.90
C LEU A 136 9.23 -13.01 0.81
N ARG A 137 10.26 -12.63 1.58
CA ARG A 137 11.52 -13.35 1.67
C ARG A 137 11.32 -14.62 2.50
N ASP A 138 10.68 -14.51 3.66
CA ASP A 138 10.36 -15.65 4.52
C ASP A 138 9.49 -16.67 3.76
N GLU A 139 8.52 -16.20 2.96
CA GLU A 139 7.74 -17.05 2.07
C GLU A 139 8.62 -17.76 1.02
N GLU A 140 9.58 -17.07 0.42
CA GLU A 140 10.47 -17.65 -0.61
C GLU A 140 11.40 -18.70 0.01
N GLU A 141 11.89 -18.48 1.23
CA GLU A 141 12.71 -19.45 1.98
C GLU A 141 11.92 -20.72 2.29
N VAL A 142 10.68 -20.60 2.79
CA VAL A 142 9.79 -21.75 3.04
C VAL A 142 9.47 -22.49 1.74
N GLU A 143 9.16 -21.77 0.66
CA GLU A 143 8.91 -22.36 -0.65
C GLU A 143 10.12 -23.16 -1.17
N GLU A 144 11.34 -22.67 -0.96
CA GLU A 144 12.57 -23.37 -1.35
C GLU A 144 12.89 -24.56 -0.46
N GLU A 145 12.64 -24.47 0.85
CA GLU A 145 12.77 -25.61 1.78
C GLU A 145 11.81 -26.75 1.43
N MET A 146 10.57 -26.43 1.05
CA MET A 146 9.58 -27.43 0.63
C MET A 146 9.91 -28.12 -0.70
N LYS A 147 10.80 -27.54 -1.52
CA LYS A 147 11.25 -28.11 -2.80
C LYS A 147 12.48 -29.02 -2.65
N ARG A 148 13.17 -28.96 -1.51
CA ARG A 148 14.32 -29.81 -1.19
C ARG A 148 13.87 -31.18 -0.68
#